data_AF-A0A563W3U7-F1
#
_entry.id   AF-A0A563W3U7-F1
#
_cell.length_a   1.000
_cell.length_b   1.000
_cell.length_c   1.000
_cell.angle_alpha   90.00
_cell.angle_beta   90.00
_cell.angle_gamma   90.00
#
_symmetry.space_group_name_H-M   'P 1'
#
loop_
_entity.id
_entity.type
_entity.pdbx_description
1 polymer ?
#
loop_
_entity_poly.entity_id
_entity_poly.type
_entity_poly.pdbx_seq_one_letter_code
_entity_poly.pdbx_strand_id
1 'polypeptide(L)'
;MQQGLRHLNTAFGNFFKGKTKYPRFKRKNNRQSAHYAPNAFKWQDGTLTLAKMSQPLKIRWSRYFTGEPKSVTISKDPSNRYFISFLKPNRQF
;
A
#
# COMPACT_ATOMS: atom_id res chain seq x y z
N MET A 1 -21.92 -5.14 -9.43
CA MET A 1 -20.83 -6.15 -9.28
C MET A 1 -20.63 -6.97 -10.56
N GLN A 2 -20.05 -6.41 -11.64
CA GLN A 2 -19.86 -7.17 -12.90
C GLN A 2 -18.46 -7.06 -13.53
N GLN A 3 -17.56 -6.25 -12.96
CA GLN A 3 -16.28 -5.92 -13.61
C GLN A 3 -15.33 -7.12 -13.72
N GLY A 4 -15.29 -8.00 -12.70
CA GLY A 4 -14.42 -9.19 -12.71
C GLY A 4 -14.76 -10.16 -13.84
N LEU A 5 -16.05 -10.39 -14.11
CA LEU A 5 -16.51 -11.30 -15.17
C LEU A 5 -16.19 -10.74 -16.57
N ARG A 6 -16.37 -9.43 -16.76
CA ARG A 6 -16.04 -8.75 -18.02
C ARG A 6 -14.55 -8.85 -18.34
N HIS A 7 -13.69 -8.60 -17.35
CA HIS A 7 -12.24 -8.73 -17.52
C HIS A 7 -11.84 -10.18 -17.85
N LEU A 8 -12.49 -11.17 -17.24
CA LEU A 8 -12.25 -12.58 -17.53
C LEU A 8 -12.65 -12.94 -18.97
N ASN A 9 -13.84 -12.55 -19.41
CA ASN A 9 -14.33 -12.79 -20.77
C ASN A 9 -13.42 -12.17 -21.83
N THR A 10 -12.98 -10.93 -21.64
CA THR A 10 -12.05 -10.27 -22.57
C THR A 10 -10.69 -10.97 -22.61
N ALA A 11 -10.16 -11.40 -21.46
CA ALA A 11 -8.88 -12.08 -21.39
C ALA A 11 -8.90 -13.46 -22.08
N PHE A 12 -9.94 -14.27 -21.87
CA PHE A 12 -10.10 -15.53 -22.58
C PHE A 12 -10.35 -15.33 -24.07
N GLY A 13 -11.15 -14.33 -24.45
CA GLY A 13 -11.36 -13.99 -25.86
C GLY A 13 -10.06 -13.65 -26.60
N ASN A 14 -9.11 -12.97 -25.94
CA ASN A 14 -7.80 -12.67 -26.52
C ASN A 14 -6.85 -13.88 -26.55
N PHE A 15 -6.94 -14.77 -25.56
CA PHE A 15 -6.20 -16.04 -25.53
C PHE A 15 -6.60 -16.96 -26.68
N PHE A 16 -7.90 -17.19 -26.88
CA PHE A 16 -8.40 -18.02 -28.00
C PHE A 16 -8.12 -17.42 -29.37
N LYS A 17 -8.00 -16.08 -29.46
CA LYS A 17 -7.57 -15.37 -30.69
C LYS A 17 -6.04 -15.38 -30.90
N GLY A 18 -5.27 -16.07 -30.05
CA GLY A 18 -3.80 -16.16 -30.17
C GLY A 18 -3.04 -14.86 -29.89
N LYS A 19 -3.71 -13.81 -29.40
CA LYS A 19 -3.11 -12.47 -29.19
C LYS A 19 -2.33 -12.37 -27.89
N THR A 20 -2.65 -13.22 -26.91
CA THR A 20 -2.06 -13.16 -25.56
C THR A 20 -1.84 -14.56 -25.00
N LYS A 21 -0.86 -14.69 -24.08
CA LYS A 21 -0.64 -15.93 -23.30
C LYS A 21 -1.84 -16.25 -22.39
N TYR A 22 -1.89 -17.49 -21.89
CA TYR A 22 -2.97 -17.95 -21.01
C TYR A 22 -3.23 -16.98 -19.85
N PRO A 23 -4.49 -16.55 -19.61
CA PRO A 23 -4.81 -15.60 -18.56
C PRO A 23 -4.43 -16.17 -17.19
N ARG A 24 -3.64 -15.42 -16.41
CA ARG A 24 -3.32 -15.79 -15.02
C ARG A 24 -4.17 -14.98 -14.06
N PHE A 25 -4.84 -15.66 -13.13
CA PHE A 25 -5.51 -14.99 -12.02
C PHE A 25 -4.54 -14.12 -11.24
N LYS A 26 -4.97 -12.89 -10.92
CA LYS A 26 -4.20 -11.99 -10.06
C LYS A 26 -4.02 -12.67 -8.70
N ARG A 27 -2.78 -13.01 -8.35
CA ARG A 27 -2.45 -13.54 -7.03
C ARG A 27 -2.43 -12.41 -6.00
N LYS A 28 -3.08 -12.62 -4.85
CA LYS A 28 -3.15 -11.65 -3.74
C LYS A 28 -1.86 -11.57 -2.91
N ASN A 29 -0.84 -12.35 -3.27
CA ASN A 29 0.46 -12.41 -2.58
C ASN A 29 1.47 -11.35 -3.03
N ASN A 30 1.10 -10.46 -3.97
CA ASN A 30 2.02 -9.42 -4.40
C ASN A 30 2.09 -8.28 -3.36
N ARG A 31 3.13 -7.44 -3.45
CA ARG A 31 3.33 -6.30 -2.55
C ARG A 31 2.03 -5.51 -2.37
N GLN A 32 1.57 -5.38 -1.13
CA GLN A 32 0.38 -4.61 -0.79
C GLN A 32 0.83 -3.28 -0.20
N SER A 33 0.17 -2.18 -0.55
CA SER A 33 0.46 -0.86 0.00
C SER A 33 -0.82 -0.15 0.38
N ALA A 34 -0.80 0.55 1.51
CA ALA A 34 -1.86 1.40 2.01
C ALA A 34 -1.30 2.81 2.25
N HIS A 35 -1.93 3.79 1.62
CA HIS A 35 -1.62 5.21 1.83
C HIS A 35 -2.55 5.77 2.89
N TYR A 36 -2.00 6.47 3.88
CA TYR A 36 -2.72 7.18 4.92
C TYR A 36 -2.48 8.69 4.79
N ALA A 37 -3.57 9.41 4.57
CA ALA A 37 -3.61 10.87 4.57
C ALA A 37 -3.34 11.43 5.97
N PRO A 38 -2.95 12.71 6.13
CA PRO A 38 -2.58 13.31 7.42
C PRO A 38 -3.67 13.19 8.51
N ASN A 39 -4.94 13.15 8.12
CA ASN A 39 -6.07 12.96 9.03
C ASN A 39 -6.34 11.49 9.41
N ALA A 40 -5.67 10.54 8.78
CA ALA A 40 -5.90 9.10 8.95
C ALA A 40 -4.89 8.44 9.90
N PHE A 41 -4.00 9.22 10.53
CA PHE A 41 -3.07 8.75 11.54
C PHE A 41 -2.80 9.85 12.58
N LYS A 42 -2.29 9.44 13.75
CA LYS A 42 -1.77 10.31 14.80
C LYS A 42 -0.28 10.07 14.93
N TRP A 43 0.48 11.14 15.04
CA TRP A 43 1.92 11.14 15.23
C TRP A 43 2.23 11.90 16.51
N GLN A 44 2.81 11.22 17.51
CA GLN A 44 3.19 11.80 18.79
C GLN A 44 4.57 11.27 19.19
N ASP A 45 5.57 12.15 19.25
CA ASP A 45 6.93 11.86 19.78
C ASP A 45 7.55 10.55 19.29
N GLY A 46 7.49 10.29 17.98
CA GLY A 46 8.06 9.07 17.38
C GLY A 46 7.14 7.84 17.45
N THR A 47 5.91 8.01 17.91
CA THR A 47 4.87 6.97 17.94
C THR A 47 3.81 7.22 16.88
N LEU A 48 3.56 6.21 16.03
CA LEU A 48 2.55 6.26 14.98
C LEU A 48 1.33 5.42 15.39
N THR A 49 0.17 6.04 15.45
CA THR A 49 -1.12 5.36 15.66
C THR A 49 -2.01 5.58 14.44
N LEU A 50 -2.42 4.51 13.76
CA LEU A 50 -3.34 4.62 12.63
C LEU A 50 -4.77 4.80 13.13
N ALA A 51 -5.59 5.58 12.44
CA ALA A 51 -6.99 5.78 12.85
C ALA A 51 -7.80 4.47 12.92
N LYS A 52 -7.37 3.42 12.19
CA LYS A 52 -8.02 2.10 12.19
C LYS A 52 -7.44 1.13 13.24
N MET A 53 -6.46 1.56 14.04
CA MET A 53 -5.82 0.74 15.06
C MET A 53 -5.89 1.45 16.41
N SER A 54 -6.29 0.72 17.44
CA SER A 54 -6.35 1.26 18.81
C SER A 54 -4.96 1.32 19.46
N GLN A 55 -4.03 0.46 19.04
CA GLN A 55 -2.67 0.41 19.58
C GLN A 55 -1.66 1.12 18.68
N PRO A 56 -0.65 1.80 19.27
CA PRO A 56 0.46 2.37 18.52
C PRO A 56 1.30 1.28 17.86
N LEU A 57 1.80 1.54 16.64
CA LEU A 57 2.71 0.63 15.96
C LEU A 57 4.09 0.69 16.61
N LYS A 58 4.62 -0.48 16.99
CA LYS A 58 6.03 -0.63 17.38
C LYS A 58 6.91 -0.62 16.12
N ILE A 59 7.44 0.55 15.79
CA ILE A 59 8.26 0.75 14.59
C ILE A 59 9.75 0.56 14.96
N ARG A 60 10.47 -0.25 14.18
CA ARG A 60 11.94 -0.24 14.17
C ARG A 60 12.41 0.86 13.24
N TRP A 61 12.97 1.92 13.80
CA TRP A 61 13.45 3.08 13.06
C TRP A 61 14.75 2.76 12.32
N SER A 62 14.74 2.89 10.99
CA SER A 62 16.00 2.92 10.22
C SER A 62 16.65 4.30 10.26
N ARG A 63 15.84 5.36 10.34
CA ARG A 63 16.25 6.75 10.44
C ARG A 63 15.27 7.50 11.33
N TYR A 64 15.79 8.22 12.31
CA TYR A 64 15.01 9.17 13.08
C TYR A 64 14.81 10.44 12.27
N PHE A 65 13.63 11.03 12.36
CA PHE A 65 13.37 12.36 11.80
C PHE A 65 12.62 13.19 12.84
N THR A 66 12.90 14.48 12.85
CA THR A 66 12.19 15.47 13.67
C THR A 66 11.19 16.20 12.78
N GLY A 67 9.93 16.30 13.23
CA GLY A 67 8.84 16.96 12.51
C GLY A 67 7.61 16.09 12.31
N GLU A 68 6.55 16.69 11.76
CA GLU A 68 5.29 16.00 11.45
C GLU A 68 5.29 15.49 10.00
N PRO A 69 5.00 14.20 9.77
CA PRO A 69 4.90 13.67 8.42
C PRO A 69 3.59 14.13 7.75
N LYS A 70 3.65 14.43 6.46
CA LYS A 70 2.48 14.81 5.65
C LYS A 70 1.61 13.62 5.32
N SER A 71 2.21 12.50 4.98
CA SER A 71 1.49 11.24 4.75
C SER A 71 2.34 10.04 5.12
N VAL A 72 1.66 8.93 5.39
CA VAL A 72 2.29 7.67 5.76
C VAL A 72 1.88 6.61 4.77
N THR A 73 2.87 5.89 4.23
CA THR A 73 2.63 4.71 3.39
C THR A 73 3.09 3.47 4.12
N ILE A 74 2.19 2.51 4.28
CA ILE A 74 2.52 1.19 4.81
C ILE A 74 2.53 0.22 3.65
N SER A 75 3.64 -0.49 3.47
CA SER A 75 3.73 -1.55 2.48
C SER A 75 4.09 -2.88 3.11
N LYS A 76 3.51 -3.94 2.58
CA LYS A 76 3.71 -5.33 3.00
C LYS A 76 4.35 -6.09 1.84
N ASP A 77 5.48 -6.73 2.12
CA ASP A 77 6.15 -7.58 1.15
C ASP A 77 5.54 -9.01 1.12
N PRO A 78 5.77 -9.78 0.04
CA PRO A 78 5.34 -11.18 -0.04
C PRO A 78 5.86 -12.08 1.09
N SER A 79 7.02 -11.75 1.69
CA SER A 79 7.61 -12.39 2.87
C SER A 79 6.96 -11.96 4.20
N ASN A 80 5.81 -11.28 4.15
CA ASN A 80 5.05 -10.83 5.31
C ASN A 80 5.75 -9.77 6.18
N ARG A 81 6.74 -9.04 5.64
CA ARG A 81 7.38 -7.92 6.34
C ARG A 81 6.64 -6.62 6.04
N TYR A 82 6.49 -5.79 7.06
CA TYR A 82 5.87 -4.48 6.97
C TYR A 82 6.93 -3.39 6.94
N PHE A 83 6.77 -2.44 6.03
CA PHE A 83 7.62 -1.27 5.86
C PHE A 83 6.77 -0.01 5.91
N ILE A 84 7.26 1.00 6.60
CA ILE A 84 6.58 2.28 6.77
C ILE A 84 7.46 3.35 6.14
N SER A 85 6.84 4.21 5.33
CA SER A 85 7.51 5.35 4.70
C SER A 85 6.74 6.62 5.02
N PHE A 86 7.47 7.61 5.51
CA PHE A 86 6.94 8.92 5.85
C PHE A 86 7.27 9.89 4.72
N LEU A 87 6.25 10.54 4.18
CA LEU A 87 6.43 11.63 3.23
C LEU A 87 6.43 12.94 4.01
N LYS A 88 7.52 13.70 3.93
CA LYS A 88 7.57 15.08 4.41
C LYS A 88 7.17 16.03 3.28
N PRO A 89 6.47 17.15 3.56
CA PRO A 89 6.32 18.19 2.55
C PRO A 89 7.73 18.69 2.19
N ASN A 90 8.06 18.69 0.91
CA ASN A 90 9.25 19.40 0.45
C ASN A 90 8.89 20.89 0.49
N ARG A 91 9.34 21.61 1.52
CA ARG A 91 9.21 23.06 1.57
C ARG A 91 10.25 23.60 0.59
N GLN A 92 9.88 23.71 -0.68
CA GLN A 92 10.64 24.52 -1.64
C GLN A 92 10.38 25.98 -1.25
N PHE A 93 11.48 26.71 -1.06
CA PHE A 93 11.48 28.15 -0.79
C PHE A 93 10.86 28.92 -1.95
#